data_AF-A0AAE0JEV4-F1
#
_entry.id   AF-A0AAE0JEV4-F1
#
_cell.length_a   1.000
_cell.length_b   1.000
_cell.length_c   1.000
_cell.angle_alpha   90.00
_cell.angle_beta   90.00
_cell.angle_gamma   90.00
#
_symmetry.space_group_name_H-M   'P 1'
#
loop_
_entity.id
_entity.type
_entity.pdbx_description
1 polymer ?
#
loop_
_entity_poly.entity_id
_entity_poly.type
_entity_poly.pdbx_seq_one_letter_code
_entity_poly.pdbx_strand_id
1 'polypeptide(L)'
;MSKTGSISLQVLRDSPVEAGETNAQIVDALEAALNVNDDALIPQAAKRLAEQLDSTILTRDDPADKESEVENARYNVYTTLLAAVQQVPADHEAHRRFALVLRDLAGLDGHPAWQRLEGFAICNRDAWQDPTLSFESVTDPKVHERWCNLNAFVATLLSTGAINWRELPIWELRDGLEESLEELSQEGKDTRVVVATLWIKHAGKFIWEHSLAGKPEDLDETDSRMLRAGELYQGQPGYSRDRWDFWKKRLGELRSQVSNLRSSAIEEAIGAMTELEGKN
;
A
#
# COMPACT_ATOMS: atom_id res chain seq x y z
N MET A 1 3.32 -20.66 1.27
CA MET A 1 3.72 -20.64 2.70
C MET A 1 2.53 -20.13 3.51
N SER A 2 2.44 -20.41 4.81
CA SER A 2 1.22 -20.13 5.59
C SER A 2 0.83 -18.65 5.53
N LYS A 3 -0.40 -18.36 5.06
CA LYS A 3 -0.99 -17.01 4.99
C LYS A 3 -1.38 -16.43 6.36
N THR A 4 -1.04 -17.13 7.44
CA THR A 4 -1.62 -16.98 8.80
C THR A 4 -0.56 -17.05 9.89
N GLY A 5 0.69 -16.74 9.55
CA GLY A 5 1.80 -16.73 10.51
C GLY A 5 1.80 -15.48 11.39
N SER A 6 2.47 -15.56 12.53
CA SER A 6 2.75 -14.34 13.31
C SER A 6 3.84 -13.53 12.61
N ILE A 7 3.67 -12.22 12.54
CA ILE A 7 4.65 -11.27 12.01
C ILE A 7 5.60 -10.89 13.15
N SER A 8 6.91 -10.99 12.90
CA SER A 8 7.92 -10.46 13.81
C SER A 8 8.57 -9.20 13.23
N LEU A 9 8.63 -8.14 14.03
CA LEU A 9 9.31 -6.87 13.71
C LEU A 9 10.70 -6.78 14.37
N GLN A 10 11.33 -7.92 14.70
CA GLN A 10 12.66 -7.94 15.32
C GLN A 10 13.70 -7.15 14.53
N VAL A 11 13.63 -7.17 13.19
CA VAL A 11 14.51 -6.39 12.31
C VAL A 11 14.45 -4.88 12.61
N LEU A 12 13.30 -4.34 13.00
CA LEU A 12 13.17 -2.93 13.35
C LEU A 12 13.78 -2.65 14.73
N ARG A 13 13.62 -3.56 15.68
CA ARG A 13 14.23 -3.45 17.02
C ARG A 13 15.75 -3.50 16.98
N ASP A 14 16.31 -4.27 16.05
CA ASP A 14 17.76 -4.43 15.88
C ASP A 14 18.41 -3.28 15.09
N SER A 15 17.63 -2.33 14.55
CA SER A 15 18.14 -1.22 13.74
C SER A 15 18.88 -0.18 14.60
N PRO A 16 20.19 0.02 14.41
CA PRO A 16 20.97 0.95 15.22
C PRO A 16 20.64 2.44 14.95
N VAL A 17 19.93 2.74 13.85
CA VAL A 17 19.62 4.11 13.41
C VAL A 17 18.46 4.71 14.22
N GLU A 18 17.60 3.88 14.81
CA GLU A 18 16.38 4.32 15.50
C GLU A 18 16.32 3.80 16.95
N ALA A 19 17.48 3.51 17.55
CA ALA A 19 17.57 2.94 18.89
C ALA A 19 17.11 3.95 19.95
N GLY A 20 15.94 3.69 20.55
CA GLY A 20 15.38 4.48 21.65
C GLY A 20 14.15 3.79 22.25
N GLU A 21 13.87 4.03 23.53
CA GLU A 21 12.75 3.41 24.25
C GLU A 21 11.40 3.69 23.58
N THR A 22 11.20 4.92 23.09
CA THR A 22 10.00 5.33 22.36
C THR A 22 9.82 4.55 21.06
N ASN A 23 10.88 4.30 20.28
CA ASN A 23 10.76 3.54 19.04
C ASN A 23 10.43 2.07 19.32
N ALA A 24 11.02 1.48 20.36
CA ALA A 24 10.68 0.12 20.79
C ALA A 24 9.20 0.00 21.17
N GLN A 25 8.65 0.99 21.90
CA GLN A 25 7.22 1.03 22.25
C GLN A 25 6.32 1.12 21.01
N ILE A 26 6.69 1.93 20.01
CA ILE A 26 5.96 2.04 18.74
C ILE A 26 5.99 0.67 18.02
N VAL A 27 7.16 0.06 17.88
CA VAL A 27 7.32 -1.25 17.23
C VAL A 27 6.49 -2.33 17.93
N ASP A 28 6.47 -2.36 19.26
CA ASP A 28 5.68 -3.31 20.03
C ASP A 28 4.17 -3.11 19.83
N ALA A 29 3.71 -1.86 19.80
CA ALA A 29 2.31 -1.54 19.54
C ALA A 29 1.88 -1.95 18.12
N LEU A 30 2.72 -1.68 17.11
CA LEU A 30 2.49 -2.05 15.72
C LEU A 30 2.51 -3.57 15.52
N GLU A 31 3.47 -4.28 16.12
CA GLU A 31 3.55 -5.75 16.03
C GLU A 31 2.29 -6.38 16.65
N ALA A 32 1.81 -5.87 17.79
CA ALA A 32 0.58 -6.34 18.40
C ALA A 32 -0.65 -6.13 17.49
N ALA A 33 -0.74 -4.98 16.82
CA ALA A 33 -1.81 -4.67 15.88
C ALA A 33 -1.75 -5.51 14.59
N LEU A 34 -0.56 -5.77 14.05
CA LEU A 34 -0.33 -6.63 12.89
C LEU A 34 -0.72 -8.09 13.15
N ASN A 35 -0.56 -8.55 14.39
CA ASN A 35 -0.81 -9.92 14.81
C ASN A 35 -2.26 -10.17 15.31
N VAL A 36 -3.18 -9.22 15.10
CA VAL A 36 -4.61 -9.48 15.31
C VAL A 36 -5.03 -10.64 14.42
N ASN A 37 -5.60 -11.68 15.03
CA ASN A 37 -5.92 -12.94 14.35
C ASN A 37 -7.44 -13.17 14.18
N ASP A 38 -8.26 -12.26 14.71
CA ASP A 38 -9.72 -12.30 14.62
C ASP A 38 -10.24 -10.91 14.24
N ASP A 39 -11.05 -10.85 13.19
CA ASP A 39 -11.69 -9.63 12.71
C ASP A 39 -12.58 -8.99 13.79
N ALA A 40 -13.16 -9.79 14.69
CA ALA A 40 -13.97 -9.28 15.80
C ALA A 40 -13.16 -8.44 16.82
N LEU A 41 -11.83 -8.60 16.84
CA LEU A 41 -10.94 -7.87 17.74
C LEU A 41 -10.42 -6.55 17.15
N ILE A 42 -10.70 -6.25 15.87
CA ILE A 42 -10.20 -5.05 15.20
C ILE A 42 -10.53 -3.75 15.97
N PRO A 43 -11.78 -3.51 16.43
CA PRO A 43 -12.08 -2.27 17.14
C PRO A 43 -11.32 -2.14 18.47
N GLN A 44 -11.13 -3.26 19.18
CA GLN A 44 -10.36 -3.28 20.42
C GLN A 44 -8.87 -3.07 20.17
N ALA A 45 -8.35 -3.64 19.06
CA ALA A 45 -6.97 -3.45 18.66
C ALA A 45 -6.67 -2.00 18.26
N ALA A 46 -7.59 -1.34 17.54
CA ALA A 46 -7.48 0.08 17.21
C ALA A 46 -7.43 0.96 18.48
N LYS A 47 -8.30 0.69 19.44
CA LYS A 47 -8.30 1.40 20.73
C LYS A 47 -7.00 1.19 21.51
N ARG A 48 -6.53 -0.06 21.62
CA ARG A 48 -5.27 -0.38 22.30
C ARG A 48 -4.09 0.29 21.62
N LEU A 49 -4.05 0.26 20.29
CA LEU A 49 -3.02 0.94 19.50
C LEU A 49 -3.02 2.43 19.79
N ALA A 50 -4.18 3.09 19.78
CA ALA A 50 -4.29 4.51 20.10
C ALA A 50 -3.78 4.84 21.51
N GLU A 51 -4.20 4.07 22.54
CA GLU A 51 -3.75 4.25 23.92
C GLU A 51 -2.22 4.10 24.07
N GLN A 52 -1.64 3.12 23.38
CA GLN A 52 -0.19 2.89 23.39
C GLN A 52 0.56 4.02 22.67
N LEU A 53 0.09 4.45 21.50
CA LEU A 53 0.75 5.51 20.72
C LEU A 53 0.62 6.88 21.40
N ASP A 54 -0.50 7.19 22.04
CA ASP A 54 -0.66 8.43 22.81
C ASP A 54 0.40 8.55 23.92
N SER A 55 0.76 7.43 24.55
CA SER A 55 1.80 7.41 25.59
C SER A 55 3.20 7.77 25.09
N THR A 56 3.42 7.71 23.76
CA THR A 56 4.70 8.04 23.11
C THR A 56 4.81 9.54 22.78
N ILE A 57 3.69 10.29 22.82
CA ILE A 57 3.68 11.72 22.53
C ILE A 57 4.16 12.48 23.78
N LEU A 58 5.30 13.17 23.65
CA LEU A 58 5.83 13.99 24.74
C LEU A 58 4.99 15.26 24.91
N THR A 59 4.50 15.52 26.12
CA THR A 59 3.79 16.78 26.43
C THR A 59 4.77 17.83 26.97
N ARG A 60 4.97 18.92 26.22
CA ARG A 60 5.65 20.15 26.69
C ARG A 60 4.66 21.18 27.20
N ASP A 61 5.11 22.23 27.87
CA ASP A 61 4.22 23.25 28.45
C ASP A 61 3.70 24.27 27.41
N ASP A 62 4.53 24.64 26.42
CA ASP A 62 4.18 25.63 25.39
C ASP A 62 3.28 25.03 24.28
N PRO A 63 2.16 25.68 23.90
CA PRO A 63 1.29 25.21 22.83
C PRO A 63 1.97 25.00 21.47
N ALA A 64 2.90 25.87 21.06
CA ALA A 64 3.59 25.74 19.77
C ALA A 64 4.53 24.53 19.77
N ASP A 65 5.19 24.29 20.90
CA ASP A 65 6.01 23.10 21.09
C ASP A 65 5.15 21.83 21.08
N LYS A 66 3.95 21.86 21.69
CA LYS A 66 3.03 20.71 21.67
C LYS A 66 2.64 20.28 20.26
N GLU A 67 2.30 21.23 19.39
CA GLU A 67 1.91 20.93 18.01
C GLU A 67 3.07 20.29 17.22
N SER A 68 4.27 20.87 17.32
CA SER A 68 5.49 20.33 16.71
C SER A 68 5.85 18.94 17.24
N GLU A 69 5.74 18.70 18.55
CA GLU A 69 6.01 17.38 19.13
C GLU A 69 4.98 16.33 18.69
N VAL A 70 3.70 16.69 18.57
CA VAL A 70 2.66 15.81 18.01
C VAL A 70 2.96 15.49 16.54
N GLU A 71 3.34 16.48 15.74
CA GLU A 71 3.74 16.24 14.34
C GLU A 71 4.95 15.32 14.22
N ASN A 72 6.00 15.55 15.01
CA ASN A 72 7.19 14.70 15.03
C ASN A 72 6.87 13.27 15.48
N ALA A 73 6.01 13.12 16.51
CA ALA A 73 5.57 11.81 16.97
C ALA A 73 4.75 11.08 15.90
N ARG A 74 3.82 11.77 15.22
CA ARG A 74 3.05 11.22 14.09
C ARG A 74 3.96 10.77 12.96
N TYR A 75 4.92 11.61 12.58
CA TYR A 75 5.89 11.29 11.54
C TYR A 75 6.65 10.01 11.90
N ASN A 76 7.20 9.92 13.12
CA ASN A 76 7.92 8.74 13.59
C ASN A 76 7.05 7.48 13.57
N VAL A 77 5.82 7.56 14.10
CA VAL A 77 4.88 6.43 14.09
C VAL A 77 4.60 5.96 12.66
N TYR A 78 4.30 6.87 11.74
CA TYR A 78 3.99 6.51 10.36
C TYR A 78 5.18 5.97 9.59
N THR A 79 6.39 6.51 9.80
CA THR A 79 7.60 5.96 9.18
C THR A 79 7.89 4.56 9.69
N THR A 80 7.78 4.32 11.01
CA THR A 80 7.96 2.99 11.60
C THR A 80 6.87 2.01 11.15
N LEU A 81 5.63 2.49 11.00
CA LEU A 81 4.51 1.71 10.45
C LEU A 81 4.79 1.26 9.02
N LEU A 82 5.23 2.17 8.15
CA LEU A 82 5.56 1.87 6.76
C LEU A 82 6.74 0.88 6.68
N ALA A 83 7.77 1.06 7.53
CA ALA A 83 8.87 0.12 7.65
C ALA A 83 8.42 -1.28 8.14
N ALA A 84 7.44 -1.34 9.04
CA ALA A 84 6.87 -2.57 9.57
C ALA A 84 6.10 -3.36 8.50
N VAL A 85 5.20 -2.72 7.76
CA VAL A 85 4.42 -3.39 6.70
C VAL A 85 5.29 -3.84 5.53
N GLN A 86 6.44 -3.19 5.30
CA GLN A 86 7.45 -3.65 4.34
C GLN A 86 8.07 -5.00 4.74
N GLN A 87 8.01 -5.41 6.02
CA GLN A 87 8.45 -6.74 6.46
C GLN A 87 7.34 -7.81 6.36
N VAL A 88 6.11 -7.43 6.01
CA VAL A 88 4.96 -8.33 5.95
C VAL A 88 4.80 -8.84 4.51
N PRO A 89 4.88 -10.17 4.25
CA PRO A 89 4.73 -10.70 2.91
C PRO A 89 3.44 -10.21 2.21
N ALA A 90 3.54 -9.86 0.94
CA ALA A 90 2.46 -9.23 0.16
C ALA A 90 1.14 -10.03 0.08
N ASP A 91 1.19 -11.35 0.31
CA ASP A 91 0.03 -12.24 0.34
C ASP A 91 -0.49 -12.55 1.76
N HIS A 92 0.10 -11.95 2.79
CA HIS A 92 -0.26 -12.17 4.18
C HIS A 92 -1.53 -11.40 4.58
N GLU A 93 -2.39 -12.05 5.37
CA GLU A 93 -3.67 -11.47 5.82
C GLU A 93 -3.53 -10.29 6.80
N ALA A 94 -2.36 -10.16 7.42
CA ALA A 94 -2.05 -9.04 8.32
C ALA A 94 -2.23 -7.68 7.64
N HIS A 95 -1.95 -7.56 6.33
CA HIS A 95 -2.21 -6.33 5.57
C HIS A 95 -3.67 -5.90 5.69
N ARG A 96 -4.62 -6.82 5.50
CA ARG A 96 -6.06 -6.53 5.61
C ARG A 96 -6.47 -6.17 7.02
N ARG A 97 -6.08 -6.98 8.01
CA ARG A 97 -6.48 -6.72 9.39
C ARG A 97 -5.90 -5.42 9.91
N PHE A 98 -4.64 -5.16 9.61
CA PHE A 98 -3.99 -3.94 10.03
C PHE A 98 -4.55 -2.71 9.31
N ALA A 99 -4.88 -2.80 8.02
CA ALA A 99 -5.59 -1.73 7.32
C ALA A 99 -6.96 -1.40 7.97
N LEU A 100 -7.70 -2.43 8.41
CA LEU A 100 -8.95 -2.23 9.15
C LEU A 100 -8.73 -1.63 10.54
N VAL A 101 -7.66 -2.01 11.24
CA VAL A 101 -7.25 -1.40 12.51
C VAL A 101 -6.95 0.10 12.31
N LEU A 102 -6.22 0.47 11.25
CA LEU A 102 -5.92 1.87 10.96
C LEU A 102 -7.15 2.67 10.54
N ARG A 103 -8.08 2.08 9.80
CA ARG A 103 -9.37 2.70 9.50
C ARG A 103 -10.14 3.04 10.79
N ASP A 104 -10.22 2.08 11.71
CA ASP A 104 -10.92 2.28 12.98
C ASP A 104 -10.18 3.29 13.89
N LEU A 105 -8.84 3.27 13.90
CA LEU A 105 -8.00 4.27 14.57
C LEU A 105 -8.29 5.69 14.04
N ALA A 106 -8.40 5.84 12.71
CA ALA A 106 -8.64 7.12 12.06
C ALA A 106 -10.01 7.73 12.42
N GLY A 107 -10.97 6.89 12.82
CA GLY A 107 -12.31 7.29 13.24
C GLY A 107 -12.52 7.29 14.76
N LEU A 108 -11.46 7.08 15.55
CA LEU A 108 -11.58 6.94 17.00
C LEU A 108 -11.72 8.30 17.70
N ASP A 109 -12.76 8.44 18.51
CA ASP A 109 -12.95 9.61 19.36
C ASP A 109 -11.97 9.60 20.55
N GLY A 110 -11.56 10.79 21.01
CA GLY A 110 -10.67 10.95 22.17
C GLY A 110 -9.17 10.82 21.85
N HIS A 111 -8.82 10.53 20.59
CA HIS A 111 -7.44 10.36 20.13
C HIS A 111 -7.12 11.28 18.93
N PRO A 112 -7.10 12.62 19.13
CA PRO A 112 -7.04 13.59 18.03
C PRO A 112 -5.78 13.51 17.17
N ALA A 113 -4.67 13.01 17.71
CA ALA A 113 -3.42 12.85 16.94
C ALA A 113 -3.57 11.88 15.75
N TRP A 114 -4.45 10.88 15.85
CA TRP A 114 -4.57 9.82 14.84
C TRP A 114 -5.78 9.98 13.93
N GLN A 115 -6.62 10.99 14.17
CA GLN A 115 -7.82 11.21 13.38
C GLN A 115 -7.48 11.42 11.91
N ARG A 116 -8.24 10.74 11.05
CA ARG A 116 -8.11 10.79 9.58
C ARG A 116 -6.70 10.46 9.05
N LEU A 117 -5.83 9.89 9.89
CA LEU A 117 -4.42 9.64 9.58
C LEU A 117 -3.71 10.89 9.03
N GLU A 118 -3.97 12.06 9.62
CA GLU A 118 -3.33 13.31 9.21
C GLU A 118 -1.80 13.18 9.19
N GLY A 119 -1.16 13.63 8.10
CA GLY A 119 0.29 13.51 7.88
C GLY A 119 0.75 12.17 7.28
N PHE A 120 -0.10 11.15 7.26
CA PHE A 120 0.27 9.82 6.73
C PHE A 120 0.64 9.85 5.24
N ALA A 121 -0.06 10.67 4.44
CA ALA A 121 0.23 10.81 3.01
C ALA A 121 1.66 11.32 2.73
N ILE A 122 2.20 12.20 3.60
CA ILE A 122 3.57 12.70 3.48
C ILE A 122 4.56 11.56 3.71
N CYS A 123 4.36 10.79 4.78
CA CYS A 123 5.22 9.66 5.11
C CYS A 123 5.16 8.56 4.03
N ASN A 124 3.95 8.28 3.50
CA ASN A 124 3.79 7.32 2.41
C ASN A 124 4.56 7.78 1.17
N ARG A 125 4.44 9.06 0.77
CA ARG A 125 5.18 9.61 -0.36
C ARG A 125 6.69 9.46 -0.18
N ASP A 126 7.21 9.72 1.02
CA ASP A 126 8.64 9.58 1.31
C ASP A 126 9.11 8.11 1.22
N ALA A 127 8.23 7.15 1.58
CA ALA A 127 8.46 5.71 1.44
C ALA A 127 8.17 5.18 0.01
N TRP A 128 7.51 5.94 -0.85
CA TRP A 128 7.06 5.52 -2.19
C TRP A 128 8.20 5.54 -3.22
N GLN A 129 9.24 4.75 -2.97
CA GLN A 129 10.47 4.70 -3.76
C GLN A 129 10.50 3.43 -4.62
N ASP A 130 10.00 3.51 -5.85
CA ASP A 130 10.04 2.40 -6.81
C ASP A 130 11.50 2.03 -7.16
N PRO A 131 11.98 0.83 -6.78
CA PRO A 131 13.36 0.41 -7.05
C PRO A 131 13.66 0.23 -8.54
N THR A 132 12.65 0.13 -9.39
CA THR A 132 12.81 -0.03 -10.84
C THR A 132 13.12 1.29 -11.56
N LEU A 133 12.98 2.43 -10.88
CA LEU A 133 13.33 3.77 -11.38
C LEU A 133 14.72 4.24 -10.91
N SER A 134 15.42 3.43 -10.13
CA SER A 134 16.77 3.75 -9.66
C SER A 134 17.77 3.81 -10.82
N PHE A 135 18.57 4.88 -10.86
CA PHE A 135 19.69 4.99 -11.81
C PHE A 135 20.78 3.95 -11.55
N GLU A 136 20.91 3.50 -10.29
CA GLU A 136 21.82 2.44 -9.91
C GLU A 136 21.07 1.11 -9.84
N SER A 137 21.68 0.05 -10.35
CA SER A 137 21.10 -1.30 -10.26
C SER A 137 20.95 -1.69 -8.79
N VAL A 138 19.72 -1.84 -8.34
CA VAL A 138 19.42 -2.39 -7.01
C VAL A 138 19.80 -3.86 -7.00
N THR A 139 20.80 -4.22 -6.21
CA THR A 139 21.33 -5.60 -6.16
C THR A 139 20.73 -6.44 -5.05
N ASP A 140 20.10 -5.81 -4.04
CA ASP A 140 19.42 -6.51 -2.94
C ASP A 140 17.97 -6.86 -3.33
N PRO A 141 17.64 -8.16 -3.54
CA PRO A 141 16.29 -8.58 -3.89
C PRO A 141 15.24 -8.20 -2.83
N LYS A 142 15.66 -7.98 -1.58
CA LYS A 142 14.74 -7.58 -0.50
C LYS A 142 14.14 -6.20 -0.74
N VAL A 143 14.78 -5.33 -1.52
CA VAL A 143 14.22 -4.01 -1.84
C VAL A 143 12.97 -4.17 -2.71
N HIS A 144 13.03 -5.04 -3.72
CA HIS A 144 11.87 -5.37 -4.57
C HIS A 144 10.76 -6.07 -3.79
N GLU A 145 11.11 -6.95 -2.86
CA GLU A 145 10.15 -7.58 -1.95
C GLU A 145 9.45 -6.56 -1.05
N ARG A 146 10.21 -5.66 -0.40
CA ARG A 146 9.65 -4.59 0.43
C ARG A 146 8.74 -3.66 -0.36
N TRP A 147 9.10 -3.37 -1.62
CA TRP A 147 8.27 -2.59 -2.53
C TRP A 147 6.91 -3.28 -2.82
N CYS A 148 6.94 -4.59 -3.09
CA CYS A 148 5.73 -5.38 -3.26
C CYS A 148 4.87 -5.40 -1.98
N ASN A 149 5.51 -5.57 -0.82
CA ASN A 149 4.84 -5.60 0.48
C ASN A 149 4.14 -4.26 0.80
N LEU A 150 4.82 -3.13 0.53
CA LEU A 150 4.25 -1.80 0.69
C LEU A 150 3.05 -1.59 -0.24
N ASN A 151 3.17 -1.97 -1.52
CA ASN A 151 2.06 -1.87 -2.48
C ASN A 151 0.85 -2.71 -2.08
N ALA A 152 1.07 -3.94 -1.60
CA ALA A 152 -0.01 -4.78 -1.08
C ALA A 152 -0.74 -4.11 0.09
N PHE A 153 0.01 -3.53 1.03
CA PHE A 153 -0.56 -2.82 2.16
C PHE A 153 -1.40 -1.61 1.74
N VAL A 154 -0.83 -0.73 0.90
CA VAL A 154 -1.50 0.52 0.49
C VAL A 154 -2.71 0.24 -0.41
N ALA A 155 -2.64 -0.75 -1.29
CA ALA A 155 -3.81 -1.23 -2.03
C ALA A 155 -4.93 -1.72 -1.09
N THR A 156 -4.56 -2.34 0.03
CA THR A 156 -5.51 -2.80 1.04
C THR A 156 -6.08 -1.66 1.89
N LEU A 157 -5.29 -0.62 2.19
CA LEU A 157 -5.79 0.59 2.83
C LEU A 157 -6.86 1.27 1.97
N LEU A 158 -6.61 1.35 0.66
CA LEU A 158 -7.59 1.91 -0.28
C LEU A 158 -8.87 1.08 -0.31
N SER A 159 -8.76 -0.26 -0.41
CA SER A 159 -9.94 -1.13 -0.52
C SER A 159 -10.77 -1.22 0.76
N THR A 160 -10.16 -0.94 1.92
CA THR A 160 -10.85 -0.87 3.21
C THR A 160 -11.44 0.52 3.52
N GLY A 161 -11.14 1.52 2.69
CA GLY A 161 -11.57 2.91 2.88
C GLY A 161 -10.79 3.65 3.98
N ALA A 162 -9.63 3.14 4.39
CA ALA A 162 -8.74 3.83 5.33
C ALA A 162 -8.11 5.08 4.71
N ILE A 163 -7.96 5.10 3.38
CA ILE A 163 -7.43 6.20 2.56
C ILE A 163 -8.28 6.38 1.30
N ASN A 164 -8.07 7.48 0.57
CA ASN A 164 -8.76 7.77 -0.70
C ASN A 164 -7.78 8.16 -1.83
N TRP A 165 -6.59 7.55 -1.85
CA TRP A 165 -5.53 7.82 -2.84
C TRP A 165 -5.80 7.06 -4.16
N ARG A 166 -6.83 7.50 -4.88
CA ARG A 166 -7.35 6.89 -6.12
C ARG A 166 -6.37 6.94 -7.30
N GLU A 167 -5.35 7.77 -7.23
CA GLU A 167 -4.32 7.90 -8.26
C GLU A 167 -3.33 6.73 -8.25
N LEU A 168 -3.07 6.13 -7.09
CA LEU A 168 -2.05 5.08 -6.94
C LEU A 168 -2.34 3.82 -7.76
N PRO A 169 -3.57 3.24 -7.79
CA PRO A 169 -3.85 2.12 -8.68
C PRO A 169 -3.55 2.44 -10.14
N ILE A 170 -3.86 3.65 -10.60
CA ILE A 170 -3.61 4.06 -11.99
C ILE A 170 -2.10 4.14 -12.26
N TRP A 171 -1.32 4.71 -11.34
CA TRP A 171 0.13 4.81 -11.52
C TRP A 171 0.78 3.43 -11.60
N GLU A 172 0.47 2.56 -10.67
CA GLU A 172 1.11 1.25 -10.57
C GLU A 172 0.66 0.29 -11.68
N LEU A 173 -0.62 0.36 -12.10
CA LEU A 173 -1.09 -0.38 -13.27
C LEU A 173 -0.52 0.17 -14.57
N ARG A 174 -0.37 1.49 -14.71
CA ARG A 174 0.31 2.11 -15.86
C ARG A 174 1.74 1.61 -15.95
N ASP A 175 2.50 1.73 -14.87
CA ASP A 175 3.93 1.45 -14.88
C ASP A 175 4.22 -0.04 -15.15
N GLY A 176 3.32 -0.94 -14.71
CA GLY A 176 3.43 -2.38 -14.95
C GLY A 176 2.79 -2.92 -16.22
N LEU A 177 1.78 -2.25 -16.80
CA LEU A 177 0.99 -2.80 -17.91
C LEU A 177 0.90 -1.87 -19.13
N GLU A 178 1.00 -0.56 -18.96
CA GLU A 178 0.83 0.41 -20.06
C GLU A 178 2.14 1.00 -20.56
N GLU A 179 3.25 0.85 -19.84
CA GLU A 179 4.58 1.27 -20.31
C GLU A 179 5.36 0.08 -20.91
N SER A 180 6.29 0.37 -21.83
CA SER A 180 7.27 -0.64 -22.24
C SER A 180 8.15 -1.04 -21.06
N LEU A 181 8.31 -2.35 -20.89
CA LEU A 181 9.19 -2.91 -19.88
C LEU A 181 10.54 -3.33 -20.47
N GLU A 182 10.77 -3.17 -21.78
CA GLU A 182 11.90 -3.77 -22.51
C GLU A 182 13.27 -3.42 -21.90
N GLU A 183 13.44 -2.17 -21.48
CA GLU A 183 14.67 -1.61 -20.93
C GLU A 183 14.94 -2.02 -19.47
N LEU A 184 13.95 -2.61 -18.78
CA LEU A 184 14.11 -3.05 -17.40
C LEU A 184 14.88 -4.37 -17.31
N SER A 185 15.60 -4.53 -16.20
CA SER A 185 16.13 -5.84 -15.78
C SER A 185 14.98 -6.84 -15.57
N GLN A 186 15.28 -8.14 -15.59
CA GLN A 186 14.24 -9.15 -15.35
C GLN A 186 13.55 -8.98 -13.98
N GLU A 187 14.31 -8.66 -12.92
CA GLU A 187 13.73 -8.37 -11.61
C GLU A 187 12.85 -7.12 -11.62
N GLY A 188 13.23 -6.09 -12.38
CA GLY A 188 12.42 -4.89 -12.58
C GLY A 188 11.09 -5.20 -13.29
N LYS A 189 11.14 -5.99 -14.37
CA LYS A 189 9.94 -6.49 -15.09
C LYS A 189 9.02 -7.26 -14.14
N ASP A 190 9.59 -8.24 -13.44
CA ASP A 190 8.86 -9.06 -12.47
C ASP A 190 8.22 -8.20 -11.39
N THR A 191 8.95 -7.21 -10.86
CA THR A 191 8.47 -6.32 -9.79
C THR A 191 7.27 -5.50 -10.24
N ARG A 192 7.35 -4.80 -11.38
CA ARG A 192 6.24 -3.96 -11.84
C ARG A 192 4.99 -4.79 -12.16
N VAL A 193 5.17 -5.94 -12.79
CA VAL A 193 4.04 -6.83 -13.09
C VAL A 193 3.43 -7.39 -11.81
N VAL A 194 4.24 -7.81 -10.84
CA VAL A 194 3.73 -8.28 -9.54
C VAL A 194 2.98 -7.16 -8.82
N VAL A 195 3.51 -5.94 -8.78
CA VAL A 195 2.83 -4.80 -8.15
C VAL A 195 1.47 -4.54 -8.82
N ALA A 196 1.40 -4.53 -10.15
CA ALA A 196 0.12 -4.43 -10.87
C ALA A 196 -0.86 -5.55 -10.44
N THR A 197 -0.40 -6.79 -10.30
CA THR A 197 -1.24 -7.91 -9.83
C THR A 197 -1.73 -7.73 -8.39
N LEU A 198 -0.91 -7.12 -7.52
CA LEU A 198 -1.28 -6.83 -6.13
C LEU A 198 -2.39 -5.79 -6.04
N TRP A 199 -2.33 -4.73 -6.85
CA TRP A 199 -3.40 -3.73 -6.93
C TRP A 199 -4.72 -4.33 -7.42
N ILE A 200 -4.68 -5.20 -8.42
CA ILE A 200 -5.86 -5.94 -8.88
C ILE A 200 -6.39 -6.87 -7.79
N LYS A 201 -5.50 -7.58 -7.09
CA LYS A 201 -5.90 -8.53 -6.05
C LYS A 201 -6.55 -7.84 -4.85
N HIS A 202 -5.95 -6.76 -4.36
CA HIS A 202 -6.34 -6.13 -3.10
C HIS A 202 -7.31 -4.96 -3.28
N ALA A 203 -7.25 -4.25 -4.41
CA ALA A 203 -8.09 -3.10 -4.74
C ALA A 203 -8.93 -3.30 -6.02
N GLY A 204 -8.94 -4.50 -6.63
CA GLY A 204 -9.65 -4.76 -7.89
C GLY A 204 -11.12 -4.43 -7.86
N LYS A 205 -11.81 -4.66 -6.73
CA LYS A 205 -13.22 -4.26 -6.57
C LYS A 205 -13.39 -2.74 -6.71
N PHE A 206 -12.57 -1.96 -6.01
CA PHE A 206 -12.58 -0.50 -6.10
C PHE A 206 -12.33 -0.05 -7.55
N ILE A 207 -11.29 -0.60 -8.18
CA ILE A 207 -10.91 -0.28 -9.56
C ILE A 207 -12.05 -0.60 -10.52
N TRP A 208 -12.67 -1.79 -10.39
CA TRP A 208 -13.78 -2.23 -11.24
C TRP A 208 -15.01 -1.34 -11.09
N GLU A 209 -15.41 -1.03 -9.86
CA GLU A 209 -16.55 -0.13 -9.58
C GLU A 209 -16.33 1.25 -10.21
N HIS A 210 -15.11 1.79 -10.14
CA HIS A 210 -14.77 3.06 -10.79
C HIS A 210 -14.71 2.95 -12.32
N SER A 211 -14.23 1.82 -12.86
CA SER A 211 -14.25 1.54 -14.30
C SER A 211 -15.67 1.41 -14.88
N LEU A 212 -16.64 0.98 -14.09
CA LEU A 212 -18.06 0.88 -14.47
C LEU A 212 -18.80 2.22 -14.40
N ALA A 213 -18.35 3.14 -13.55
CA ALA A 213 -18.96 4.46 -13.42
C ALA A 213 -18.95 5.24 -14.76
N GLY A 214 -18.10 4.82 -15.71
CA GLY A 214 -18.42 4.82 -17.15
C GLY A 214 -18.52 6.19 -17.81
N LYS A 215 -18.25 7.25 -17.07
CA LYS A 215 -18.04 8.58 -17.62
C LYS A 215 -16.57 8.90 -17.46
N PRO A 216 -15.94 9.57 -18.46
CA PRO A 216 -14.78 10.38 -18.14
C PRO A 216 -15.21 11.21 -16.93
N GLU A 217 -14.54 11.05 -15.80
CA GLU A 217 -14.66 12.07 -14.77
C GLU A 217 -14.42 13.41 -15.47
N ASP A 218 -15.14 14.46 -15.09
CA ASP A 218 -14.81 15.82 -15.53
C ASP A 218 -13.48 16.19 -14.86
N LEU A 219 -12.40 15.55 -15.32
CA LEU A 219 -11.05 15.71 -14.83
C LEU A 219 -10.62 17.09 -15.29
N ASP A 220 -10.17 17.90 -14.35
CA ASP A 220 -9.43 19.09 -14.70
C ASP A 220 -8.08 18.70 -15.34
N GLU A 221 -7.34 19.69 -15.84
CA GLU A 221 -6.03 19.45 -16.47
C GLU A 221 -5.03 18.79 -15.51
N THR A 222 -5.16 19.03 -14.20
CA THR A 222 -4.26 18.46 -13.20
C THR A 222 -4.56 16.97 -13.01
N ASP A 223 -5.81 16.61 -12.80
CA ASP A 223 -6.24 15.24 -12.62
C ASP A 223 -6.05 14.42 -13.90
N SER A 224 -6.31 15.01 -15.07
CA SER A 224 -6.06 14.38 -16.38
C SER A 224 -4.59 14.01 -16.55
N ARG A 225 -3.67 14.90 -16.16
CA ARG A 225 -2.23 14.63 -16.18
C ARG A 225 -1.83 13.58 -15.15
N MET A 226 -2.41 13.61 -13.95
CA MET A 226 -2.13 12.64 -12.89
C MET A 226 -2.59 11.22 -13.27
N LEU A 227 -3.75 11.10 -13.90
CA LEU A 227 -4.38 9.82 -14.24
C LEU A 227 -4.13 9.38 -15.69
N ARG A 228 -3.16 10.01 -16.37
CA ARG A 228 -2.84 9.73 -17.78
C ARG A 228 -2.51 8.26 -18.03
N ALA A 229 -2.76 7.86 -19.27
CA ALA A 229 -2.32 6.58 -19.83
C ALA A 229 -0.79 6.51 -19.98
N GLY A 230 -0.25 5.29 -19.98
CA GLY A 230 1.09 4.97 -20.47
C GLY A 230 1.10 4.75 -21.98
N GLU A 231 2.28 4.61 -22.57
CA GLU A 231 2.46 4.66 -24.03
C GLU A 231 1.74 3.55 -24.82
N LEU A 232 1.50 2.39 -24.21
CA LEU A 232 0.87 1.24 -24.85
C LEU A 232 -0.67 1.31 -24.84
N TYR A 233 -1.27 2.15 -24.00
CA TYR A 233 -2.72 2.33 -23.94
C TYR A 233 -3.13 3.67 -24.57
N GLN A 234 -3.95 3.59 -25.63
CA GLN A 234 -4.34 4.76 -26.44
C GLN A 234 -5.69 5.37 -26.02
N GLY A 235 -6.25 4.95 -24.88
CA GLY A 235 -7.52 5.47 -24.37
C GLY A 235 -7.37 6.73 -23.51
N GLN A 236 -8.48 7.17 -22.93
CA GLN A 236 -8.52 8.38 -22.11
C GLN A 236 -7.93 8.18 -20.70
N PRO A 237 -7.46 9.26 -20.04
CA PRO A 237 -7.07 9.25 -18.63
C PRO A 237 -8.18 8.77 -17.69
N GLY A 238 -7.78 8.30 -16.50
CA GLY A 238 -8.71 7.83 -15.46
C GLY A 238 -9.11 6.37 -15.58
N TYR A 239 -10.17 6.01 -14.86
CA TYR A 239 -10.77 4.68 -14.85
C TYR A 239 -11.77 4.52 -16.00
N SER A 240 -11.66 3.41 -16.73
CA SER A 240 -12.67 3.04 -17.72
C SER A 240 -12.71 1.52 -17.88
N ARG A 241 -13.82 1.04 -18.45
CA ARG A 241 -13.96 -0.37 -18.83
C ARG A 241 -12.94 -0.77 -19.90
N ASP A 242 -12.69 0.09 -20.88
CA ASP A 242 -11.70 -0.17 -21.93
C ASP A 242 -10.28 -0.31 -21.35
N ARG A 243 -9.93 0.51 -20.35
CA ARG A 243 -8.65 0.44 -19.65
C ARG A 243 -8.51 -0.82 -18.80
N TRP A 244 -9.59 -1.22 -18.13
CA TRP A 244 -9.67 -2.49 -17.40
C TRP A 244 -9.45 -3.70 -18.33
N ASP A 245 -10.16 -3.73 -19.46
CA ASP A 245 -10.03 -4.81 -20.45
C ASP A 245 -8.61 -4.85 -21.04
N PHE A 246 -8.01 -3.68 -21.26
CA PHE A 246 -6.60 -3.56 -21.67
C PHE A 246 -5.65 -4.18 -20.64
N TRP A 247 -5.77 -3.82 -19.36
CA TRP A 247 -4.92 -4.37 -18.29
C TRP A 247 -5.01 -5.89 -18.20
N LYS A 248 -6.23 -6.44 -18.27
CA LYS A 248 -6.45 -7.89 -18.24
C LYS A 248 -5.77 -8.59 -19.41
N LYS A 249 -5.91 -8.04 -20.62
CA LYS A 249 -5.25 -8.55 -21.82
C LYS A 249 -3.73 -8.50 -21.67
N ARG A 250 -3.19 -7.36 -21.21
CA ARG A 250 -1.75 -7.15 -21.04
C ARG A 250 -1.13 -8.14 -20.06
N LEU A 251 -1.79 -8.40 -18.94
CA LEU A 251 -1.36 -9.43 -17.98
C LEU A 251 -1.17 -10.80 -18.67
N GLY A 252 -2.08 -11.16 -19.57
CA GLY A 252 -1.96 -12.38 -20.37
C GLY A 252 -0.73 -12.39 -21.29
N GLU A 253 -0.45 -11.27 -21.96
CA GLU A 253 0.71 -11.11 -22.86
C GLU A 253 2.05 -11.12 -22.11
N LEU A 254 2.09 -10.57 -20.90
CA LEU A 254 3.30 -10.48 -20.07
C LEU A 254 3.64 -11.80 -19.37
N ARG A 255 2.76 -12.81 -19.40
CA ARG A 255 2.99 -14.11 -18.74
C ARG A 255 4.31 -14.76 -19.15
N SER A 256 4.69 -14.69 -20.42
CA SER A 256 5.93 -15.27 -20.93
C SER A 256 7.16 -14.37 -20.77
N GLN A 257 6.97 -13.15 -20.23
CA GLN A 257 8.02 -12.14 -20.08
C GLN A 257 8.46 -11.96 -18.62
N VAL A 258 7.69 -12.47 -17.67
CA VAL A 258 8.06 -12.55 -16.25
C VAL A 258 8.67 -13.90 -15.91
N SER A 259 9.40 -14.00 -14.80
CA SER A 259 9.88 -15.29 -14.33
C SER A 259 8.71 -16.22 -13.96
N ASN A 260 8.93 -17.53 -14.14
CA ASN A 260 7.92 -18.56 -13.86
C ASN A 260 7.37 -18.51 -12.42
N LEU A 261 8.16 -18.00 -11.46
CA LEU A 261 7.76 -17.83 -10.07
C LEU A 261 6.66 -16.77 -9.89
N ARG A 262 6.52 -15.84 -10.85
CA ARG A 262 5.55 -14.74 -10.83
C ARG A 262 4.35 -14.97 -11.73
N SER A 263 4.39 -15.96 -12.63
CA SER A 263 3.28 -16.28 -13.54
C SER A 263 2.00 -16.68 -12.80
N SER A 264 2.09 -17.25 -11.60
CA SER A 264 0.91 -17.57 -10.78
C SER A 264 0.19 -16.31 -10.27
N ALA A 265 0.91 -15.23 -9.98
CA ALA A 265 0.31 -13.96 -9.56
C ALA A 265 -0.53 -13.34 -10.69
N ILE A 266 -0.06 -13.47 -11.93
CA ILE A 266 -0.82 -13.07 -13.13
C ILE A 266 -2.10 -13.89 -13.26
N GLU A 267 -2.04 -15.21 -13.06
CA GLU A 267 -3.21 -16.09 -13.11
C GLU A 267 -4.24 -15.72 -12.04
N GLU A 268 -3.78 -15.52 -10.80
CA GLU A 268 -4.64 -15.07 -9.70
C GLU A 268 -5.30 -13.72 -10.01
N ALA A 269 -4.56 -12.76 -10.55
CA ALA A 269 -5.09 -11.44 -10.92
C ALA A 269 -6.14 -11.54 -12.04
N ILE A 270 -5.86 -12.25 -13.14
CA ILE A 270 -6.83 -12.46 -14.22
C ILE A 270 -8.09 -13.18 -13.72
N GLY A 271 -7.92 -14.16 -12.83
CA GLY A 271 -9.02 -14.84 -12.14
C GLY A 271 -9.88 -13.86 -11.35
N ALA A 272 -9.26 -13.03 -10.49
CA ALA A 272 -9.95 -12.01 -9.71
C ALA A 272 -10.70 -11.00 -10.61
N MET A 273 -10.10 -10.57 -11.73
CA MET A 273 -10.76 -9.68 -12.68
C MET A 273 -12.01 -10.33 -13.30
N THR A 274 -11.89 -11.60 -13.70
CA THR A 274 -13.00 -12.36 -14.29
C THR A 274 -14.14 -12.58 -13.29
N GLU A 275 -13.82 -12.84 -12.02
CA GLU A 275 -14.83 -12.96 -10.96
C GLU A 275 -15.58 -11.65 -10.72
N LEU A 276 -14.89 -10.50 -10.78
CA LEU A 276 -15.51 -9.19 -10.61
C LEU A 276 -16.43 -8.84 -11.78
N GLU A 277 -16.02 -9.15 -13.01
CA GLU A 277 -16.84 -8.97 -14.21
C GLU A 277 -18.12 -9.80 -14.18
N GLY A 278 -18.07 -11.02 -13.63
CA GLY A 278 -19.21 -11.95 -13.56
C GLY A 278 -20.21 -11.70 -12.44
N LYS A 279 -19.94 -10.76 -11.52
CA LYS A 279 -20.82 -10.41 -10.39
C LYS A 279 -21.84 -9.30 -10.72
N ASN A 280 -21.91 -8.87 -11.97
CA ASN A 280 -22.80 -7.81 -12.47
C ASN A 280 -23.99 -8.36 -13.27
#